data_AF-A0A1I5QJD2-F1
#
_entry.id   AF-A0A1I5QJD2-F1
#
_cell.length_a   1.000
_cell.length_b   1.000
_cell.length_c   1.000
_cell.angle_alpha   90.00
_cell.angle_beta   90.00
_cell.angle_gamma   90.00
#
_symmetry.space_group_name_H-M   'P 1'
#
loop_
_entity.id
_entity.type
_entity.pdbx_description
1 polymer ?
#
loop_
_entity_poly.entity_id
_entity_poly.type
_entity_poly.pdbx_seq_one_letter_code
_entity_poly.pdbx_strand_id
1 'polypeptide(L)'
;MRALCRTLTRIDDDAAAAGEPDLAVLVVRASDALPGQGWWTSHAAATGYAGGWTGPVAIEEVARLQELAFRYLSSPPLRSP
;
A
#
# COMPACT_ATOMS: atom_id res chain seq x y z
N MET A 1 1.95 12.60 -13.77
CA MET A 1 1.80 11.72 -12.60
C MET A 1 0.41 11.08 -12.41
N ARG A 2 -0.56 11.15 -13.36
CA ARG A 2 -1.89 10.53 -13.15
C ARG A 2 -2.00 9.08 -13.63
N ALA A 3 -1.21 8.70 -14.65
CA ALA A 3 -1.23 7.36 -15.20
C ALA A 3 -0.68 6.31 -14.21
N LEU A 4 0.47 6.58 -13.59
CA LEU A 4 1.06 5.70 -12.59
C LEU A 4 0.12 5.44 -11.42
N CYS A 5 -0.48 6.49 -10.84
CA CYS A 5 -1.40 6.33 -9.72
C CYS A 5 -2.60 5.45 -10.07
N ARG A 6 -3.20 5.61 -11.26
CA ARG A 6 -4.31 4.74 -11.69
C ARG A 6 -3.89 3.28 -11.87
N THR A 7 -2.68 3.04 -12.37
CA THR A 7 -2.16 1.69 -12.49
C THR A 7 -1.97 1.05 -11.12
N LEU A 8 -1.42 1.79 -10.16
CA LEU A 8 -1.24 1.29 -8.79
C LEU A 8 -2.57 0.99 -8.11
N THR A 9 -3.56 1.89 -8.20
CA THR A 9 -4.91 1.64 -7.69
C THR A 9 -5.50 0.34 -8.25
N ARG A 10 -5.37 0.10 -9.55
CA ARG A 10 -5.90 -1.14 -10.15
C ARG A 10 -5.16 -2.39 -9.64
N ILE A 11 -3.85 -2.31 -9.42
CA ILE A 11 -3.08 -3.42 -8.85
C ILE A 11 -3.55 -3.73 -7.43
N ASP A 12 -3.81 -2.71 -6.61
CA ASP A 12 -4.30 -2.89 -5.24
C ASP A 12 -5.74 -3.43 -5.22
N ASP A 13 -6.60 -2.97 -6.13
CA ASP A 13 -7.96 -3.50 -6.28
C ASP A 13 -7.93 -5.00 -6.63
N ASP A 14 -7.07 -5.38 -7.58
CA ASP A 14 -6.88 -6.79 -7.98
C ASP A 14 -6.30 -7.63 -6.83
N ALA A 15 -5.34 -7.08 -6.08
CA ALA A 15 -4.73 -7.73 -4.92
C ALA A 15 -5.77 -7.93 -3.80
N ALA A 16 -6.58 -6.92 -3.50
CA ALA A 16 -7.65 -7.01 -2.51
C ALA A 16 -8.68 -8.08 -2.88
N ALA A 17 -9.07 -8.16 -4.16
CA ALA A 17 -9.97 -9.21 -4.66
C ALA A 17 -9.39 -10.62 -4.53
N ALA A 18 -8.06 -10.76 -4.59
CA ALA A 18 -7.33 -12.01 -4.41
C ALA A 18 -6.98 -12.32 -2.93
N GLY A 19 -7.30 -11.44 -1.98
CA GLY A 19 -6.92 -11.58 -0.58
C GLY A 19 -5.43 -11.36 -0.31
N GLU A 20 -4.75 -10.65 -1.20
CA GLU A 20 -3.32 -10.32 -1.14
C GLU A 20 -3.08 -8.97 -0.45
N PRO A 21 -1.88 -8.71 0.09
CA PRO A 21 -1.59 -7.43 0.71
C PRO A 21 -1.49 -6.29 -0.31
N ASP A 22 -1.74 -5.07 0.14
CA ASP A 22 -1.50 -3.83 -0.62
C ASP A 22 -0.01 -3.73 -0.98
N LEU A 23 0.29 -3.71 -2.29
CA LEU A 23 1.65 -3.61 -2.80
C LEU A 23 2.04 -2.17 -3.13
N ALA A 24 1.09 -1.27 -3.38
CA ALA A 24 1.38 0.14 -3.63
C ALA A 24 1.95 0.86 -2.40
N VAL A 25 1.80 0.32 -1.19
CA VAL A 25 2.49 0.80 0.03
C VAL A 25 4.02 0.80 -0.10
N LEU A 26 4.58 0.06 -1.06
CA LEU A 26 6.01 0.04 -1.39
C LEU A 26 6.44 1.22 -2.29
N VAL A 27 5.48 1.94 -2.91
CA VAL A 27 5.76 3.08 -3.78
C VAL A 27 5.73 4.37 -2.95
N VAL A 28 6.92 4.80 -2.53
CA VAL A 28 7.08 5.89 -1.56
C VAL A 28 7.62 7.18 -2.18
N ARG A 29 7.38 8.29 -1.48
CA ARG A 29 8.01 9.58 -1.78
C ARG A 29 9.49 9.51 -1.40
N ALA A 30 10.35 10.06 -2.25
CA ALA A 30 11.79 10.11 -1.98
C ALA A 30 12.16 10.95 -0.74
N SER A 31 11.30 11.89 -0.34
CA SER A 31 11.57 12.83 0.77
C SER A 31 11.55 12.19 2.15
N ASP A 32 10.65 11.24 2.37
CA ASP A 32 10.34 10.73 3.71
C ASP A 32 10.01 9.24 3.75
N ALA A 33 10.15 8.53 2.61
CA ALA A 33 9.84 7.11 2.49
C ALA A 33 8.40 6.72 2.89
N LEU A 34 7.47 7.68 2.85
CA LEU A 34 6.04 7.43 3.05
C LEU A 34 5.29 7.46 1.71
N PRO A 35 4.20 6.70 1.56
CA PRO A 35 3.36 6.74 0.37
C PRO A 35 2.87 8.16 0.05
N GLY A 36 2.58 8.41 -1.23
CA GLY A 36 1.98 9.66 -1.66
C GLY A 36 0.57 9.85 -1.09
N GLN A 37 0.12 11.10 -0.94
CA GLN A 37 -1.18 11.43 -0.32
C GLN A 37 -2.37 10.66 -0.91
N GLY A 38 -2.36 10.39 -2.21
CA GLY A 38 -3.43 9.64 -2.87
C GLY A 38 -3.61 8.21 -2.31
N TRP A 39 -2.52 7.55 -1.93
CA TRP A 39 -2.57 6.23 -1.29
C TRP A 39 -3.22 6.32 0.09
N TRP A 40 -2.85 7.33 0.89
CA TRP A 40 -3.41 7.54 2.23
C TRP A 40 -4.92 7.78 2.22
N THR A 41 -5.44 8.51 1.22
CA THR A 41 -6.89 8.71 1.07
C THR A 41 -7.61 7.38 0.85
N SER A 42 -7.07 6.51 -0.01
CA SER A 42 -7.64 5.18 -0.26
C SER A 42 -7.51 4.27 0.96
N HIS A 43 -6.35 4.26 1.63
CA HIS A 43 -6.11 3.47 2.85
C HIS A 43 -7.08 3.85 3.97
N ALA A 44 -7.27 5.15 4.20
CA ALA A 44 -8.23 5.64 5.19
C ALA A 44 -9.67 5.23 4.86
N ALA A 45 -10.06 5.30 3.58
CA ALA A 45 -11.39 4.88 3.14
C ALA A 45 -11.61 3.36 3.30
N ALA A 46 -10.59 2.54 3.05
CA ALA A 46 -10.69 1.08 3.11
C ALA A 46 -10.61 0.52 4.53
N THR A 47 -9.82 1.15 5.41
CA THR A 47 -9.50 0.60 6.74
C THR A 47 -10.08 1.39 7.91
N GLY A 48 -10.57 2.61 7.66
CA GLY A 48 -10.95 3.54 8.72
C GLY A 48 -9.75 4.18 9.45
N TYR A 49 -8.55 4.10 8.88
CA TYR A 49 -7.36 4.74 9.44
C TYR A 49 -7.59 6.24 9.69
N ALA A 50 -7.42 6.66 10.95
CA ALA A 50 -7.66 8.03 11.42
C ALA A 50 -6.39 8.80 11.78
N GLY A 51 -5.21 8.19 11.59
CA GLY A 51 -3.93 8.82 11.86
C GLY A 51 -3.51 9.83 10.79
N GLY A 52 -2.42 10.57 11.06
CA GLY A 52 -1.80 11.43 10.06
C GLY A 52 -1.16 10.61 8.94
N TRP A 53 -0.94 11.26 7.79
CA TRP A 53 -0.21 10.69 6.64
C TRP A 53 1.29 11.04 6.65
N THR A 54 1.73 11.66 7.73
CA THR A 54 3.12 11.99 8.07
C THR A 54 3.36 11.80 9.57
N GLY A 55 4.63 11.76 9.98
CA GLY A 55 5.01 11.62 11.38
C GLY A 55 5.09 10.16 11.86
N PRO A 56 5.38 9.94 13.16
CA PRO A 56 5.71 8.62 13.70
C PRO A 56 4.63 7.56 13.49
N VAL A 57 3.36 7.91 13.70
CA VAL A 57 2.23 6.98 13.51
C VAL A 57 2.11 6.53 12.05
N ALA A 58 2.33 7.44 11.11
CA ALA A 58 2.33 7.11 9.69
C ALA A 58 3.49 6.15 9.33
N ILE A 59 4.66 6.36 9.92
CA ILE A 59 5.84 5.50 9.74
C ILE A 59 5.57 4.09 10.26
N GLU A 60 5.00 3.97 11.46
CA GLU A 60 4.67 2.69 12.08
C GLU A 60 3.64 1.91 11.25
N GLU A 61 2.58 2.58 10.79
CA GLU A 61 1.55 1.94 9.96
C GLU A 61 2.12 1.47 8.61
N VAL A 62 2.93 2.30 7.95
CA VAL A 62 3.59 1.93 6.68
C VAL A 62 4.56 0.77 6.90
N ALA A 63 5.37 0.79 7.96
CA ALA A 63 6.30 -0.29 8.25
C ALA A 63 5.57 -1.64 8.46
N ARG A 64 4.47 -1.62 9.20
CA ARG A 64 3.62 -2.81 9.41
C ARG A 64 3.08 -3.37 8.10
N LEU A 65 2.58 -2.51 7.22
CA LEU A 65 2.03 -2.91 5.91
C LEU A 65 3.12 -3.40 4.95
N GLN A 66 4.28 -2.73 4.93
CA GLN A 66 5.43 -3.16 4.14
C GLN A 66 5.94 -4.53 4.57
N GLU A 67 5.92 -4.85 5.87
CA GLU A 67 6.27 -6.19 6.35
C GLU A 67 5.35 -7.26 5.75
N LEU A 68 4.04 -7.01 5.68
CA LEU A 68 3.07 -7.91 5.06
C LEU A 68 3.37 -8.09 3.56
N ALA A 69 3.62 -6.99 2.85
CA ALA A 69 3.95 -7.01 1.44
C ALA A 69 5.26 -7.78 1.17
N PHE A 70 6.32 -7.53 1.93
CA PHE A 70 7.58 -8.25 1.78
C PHE A 70 7.47 -9.74 2.11
N ARG A 71 6.69 -10.10 3.12
CA ARG A 71 6.41 -11.51 3.45
C ARG A 71 5.71 -12.22 2.30
N TYR A 72 4.71 -11.58 1.70
CA TYR A 72 4.01 -12.10 0.52
C TYR A 72 4.96 -12.25 -0.67
N LEU A 73 5.79 -11.25 -0.97
CA LEU A 73 6.74 -11.32 -2.10
C LEU A 73 7.84 -12.36 -1.89
N SER A 74 8.18 -12.68 -0.64
CA SER A 74 9.18 -13.70 -0.30
C SER A 74 8.61 -15.13 -0.35
N SER A 75 7.29 -15.29 -0.37
CA SER A 75 6.60 -16.59 -0.46
C SER A 75 5.21 -16.43 -1.09
N PRO A 76 5.14 -16.04 -2.38
CA PRO A 76 3.86 -15.81 -3.03
C PRO A 76 3.13 -17.14 -3.27
N PRO A 77 1.81 -17.22 -3.02
CA PRO A 77 1.02 -18.38 -3.39
C PRO A 77 1.01 -18.57 -4.92
N LEU A 78 0.88 -19.81 -5.36
CA LEU A 78 0.72 -20.12 -6.79
C LEU A 78 -0.61 -19.51 -7.27
N ARG A 79 -0.53 -18.46 -8.09
CA ARG A 79 -1.71 -17.93 -8.76
C ARG A 79 -2.21 -18.94 -9.79
N SER A 80 -3.50 -19.25 -9.74
CA SER A 80 -4.14 -19.98 -10.84
C SER A 80 -4.25 -19.05 -12.06
N PRO A 81 -3.96 -19.54 -13.28
CA PRO A 81 -3.93 -18.73 -14.49
C PRO A 81 -5.32 -18.20 -14.90
#